data_AF-A0A817Q1M5-F1
#
_entry.id   AF-A0A817Q1M5-F1
#
_cell.length_a   1.000
_cell.length_b   1.000
_cell.length_c   1.000
_cell.angle_alpha   90.00
_cell.angle_beta   90.00
_cell.angle_gamma   90.00
#
_symmetry.space_group_name_H-M   'P 1'
#
loop_
_entity.id
_entity.type
_entity.pdbx_description
1 polymer ?
#
loop_
_entity_poly.entity_id
_entity_poly.type
_entity_poly.pdbx_seq_one_letter_code
_entity_poly.pdbx_strand_id
1 'polypeptide(L)'
;MVSSVRNLILLGDSIFDNRSYVGRDQPAVIDQLTAKAKDFGWNATLIAVDGNVLSHIADQITRLPCDATHLFISIGANNALSYMHHLNDPVRNVGEALLVL
;
A
#
# COMPACT_ATOMS: atom_id res chain seq x y z
N MET A 1 -16.50 -30.18 -0.39
CA MET A 1 -15.42 -29.56 -1.18
C MET A 1 -15.46 -28.08 -0.82
N VAL A 2 -14.58 -27.61 0.06
CA VAL A 2 -14.51 -26.17 0.39
C VAL A 2 -13.85 -25.53 -0.81
N SER A 3 -14.58 -24.75 -1.62
CA SER A 3 -13.94 -23.92 -2.64
C SER A 3 -13.02 -22.97 -1.88
N SER A 4 -11.70 -23.05 -2.06
CA SER A 4 -10.78 -22.12 -1.42
C SER A 4 -10.98 -20.74 -2.06
N VAL A 5 -11.84 -19.92 -1.44
CA VAL A 5 -12.02 -18.52 -1.83
C VAL A 5 -10.66 -17.85 -1.67
N ARG A 6 -10.11 -17.30 -2.76
CA ARG A 6 -8.84 -16.57 -2.71
C ARG A 6 -9.10 -15.19 -2.11
N ASN A 7 -8.23 -14.73 -1.22
CA ASN A 7 -8.32 -13.41 -0.61
C ASN A 7 -7.07 -12.59 -0.96
N LEU A 8 -7.29 -11.47 -1.64
CA LEU A 8 -6.26 -10.48 -2.00
C LEU A 8 -6.13 -9.48 -0.85
N ILE A 9 -4.94 -9.39 -0.24
CA ILE A 9 -4.71 -8.47 0.88
C ILE A 9 -3.83 -7.31 0.43
N LEU A 10 -4.33 -6.09 0.63
CA LEU A 10 -3.61 -4.86 0.35
C LEU A 10 -2.99 -4.31 1.63
N LEU A 11 -1.67 -4.27 1.69
CA LEU A 11 -0.86 -3.65 2.75
C LEU A 11 -0.14 -2.45 2.17
N GLY A 12 0.09 -1.42 2.99
CA GLY A 12 0.77 -0.22 2.52
C GLY A 12 0.22 1.06 3.11
N ASP A 13 0.21 2.09 2.26
CA ASP A 13 -0.15 3.45 2.61
C ASP A 13 -1.38 3.96 1.83
N SER A 14 -1.45 5.28 1.63
CA SER A 14 -2.51 6.00 0.92
C SER A 14 -2.67 5.61 -0.54
N ILE A 15 -1.72 4.89 -1.14
CA ILE A 15 -1.91 4.33 -2.49
C ILE A 15 -3.08 3.33 -2.50
N PHE A 16 -3.24 2.55 -1.44
CA PHE A 16 -4.36 1.60 -1.30
C PHE A 16 -5.47 2.13 -0.40
N ASP A 17 -5.15 2.81 0.71
CA ASP A 17 -6.12 3.48 1.58
C ASP A 17 -6.43 4.89 1.08
N ASN A 18 -7.04 4.98 -0.10
CA ASN A 18 -7.09 6.22 -0.87
C ASN A 18 -8.46 6.93 -0.85
N ARG A 19 -9.41 6.50 0.01
CA ARG A 19 -10.80 6.98 -0.01
C ARG A 19 -10.91 8.50 0.17
N SER A 20 -10.06 9.10 1.00
CA SER A 20 -9.99 10.55 1.23
C SER A 20 -9.53 11.34 0.00
N TYR A 21 -8.87 10.70 -0.97
CA TYR A 21 -8.22 11.33 -2.12
C TYR A 21 -9.03 11.23 -3.42
N VAL A 22 -10.13 10.50 -3.42
CA VAL A 22 -11.00 10.32 -4.59
C VAL A 22 -12.37 10.98 -4.38
N GLY A 23 -12.95 11.50 -5.46
CA GLY A 23 -14.23 12.19 -5.42
C GLY A 23 -15.34 11.33 -4.81
N ARG A 24 -16.35 11.96 -4.19
CA ARG A 24 -17.41 11.27 -3.42
C ARG A 24 -18.10 10.14 -4.20
N ASP A 25 -18.28 10.34 -5.51
CA ASP A 25 -18.97 9.39 -6.40
C ASP A 25 -17.99 8.52 -7.20
N GLN A 26 -16.70 8.54 -6.87
CA GLN A 26 -15.66 7.74 -7.52
C GLN A 26 -15.18 6.62 -6.60
N PRO A 27 -14.95 5.40 -7.11
CA PRO A 27 -14.53 4.26 -6.31
C PRO A 27 -13.06 4.35 -5.87
N ALA A 28 -12.79 4.03 -4.60
CA ALA A 28 -11.43 3.86 -4.08
C ALA A 28 -10.79 2.61 -4.70
N VAL A 29 -9.48 2.42 -4.52
CA VAL A 29 -8.77 1.25 -5.05
C VAL A 29 -9.38 -0.05 -4.52
N ILE A 30 -9.70 -0.11 -3.23
CA ILE A 30 -10.34 -1.30 -2.65
C ILE A 30 -11.74 -1.56 -3.23
N ASP A 31 -12.50 -0.52 -3.57
CA ASP A 31 -13.84 -0.66 -4.15
C ASP A 31 -13.74 -1.28 -5.55
N GLN A 32 -12.81 -0.77 -6.38
CA GLN A 32 -12.55 -1.27 -7.73
C GLN A 32 -12.05 -2.72 -7.69
N LEU A 33 -11.10 -3.02 -6.80
CA LEU A 33 -10.55 -4.37 -6.66
C LEU A 33 -11.60 -5.35 -6.17
N THR A 34 -12.42 -4.95 -5.18
CA THR A 34 -13.51 -5.80 -4.65
C THR A 34 -14.55 -6.09 -5.72
N ALA A 35 -14.94 -5.08 -6.51
CA ALA A 35 -15.85 -5.29 -7.64
C ALA A 35 -15.27 -6.29 -8.64
N LYS A 36 -13.97 -6.16 -8.98
CA LYS A 36 -13.32 -7.05 -9.93
C LYS A 36 -13.07 -8.46 -9.39
N ALA A 37 -12.74 -8.59 -8.11
CA ALA A 37 -12.49 -9.87 -7.46
C ALA A 37 -13.75 -10.75 -7.43
N LYS A 38 -14.93 -10.14 -7.29
CA LYS A 38 -16.22 -10.85 -7.33
C LYS A 38 -16.47 -11.57 -8.65
N ASP A 39 -16.00 -11.03 -9.78
CA ASP A 39 -16.08 -11.70 -11.10
C ASP A 39 -15.43 -13.09 -11.09
N PHE A 40 -14.46 -13.31 -10.19
CA PHE A 40 -13.70 -14.56 -10.06
C PHE A 40 -14.07 -15.36 -8.80
N GLY A 41 -15.05 -14.90 -8.01
CA GLY A 41 -15.38 -15.48 -6.70
C GLY A 41 -14.27 -15.31 -5.66
N TRP A 42 -13.50 -14.22 -5.75
CA TRP A 42 -12.42 -13.89 -4.81
C TRP A 42 -12.86 -12.77 -3.86
N ASN A 43 -12.16 -12.68 -2.73
CA ASN A 43 -12.27 -11.57 -1.76
C ASN A 43 -11.09 -10.60 -1.93
N ALA A 44 -11.32 -9.35 -1.51
CA ALA A 44 -10.28 -8.36 -1.35
C ALA A 44 -10.40 -7.72 0.04
N THR A 45 -9.26 -7.55 0.72
CA THR A 45 -9.17 -7.01 2.08
C THR A 45 -8.15 -5.88 2.11
N LEU A 46 -8.55 -4.73 2.65
CA LEU A 46 -7.67 -3.57 2.87
C LEU A 46 -7.14 -3.57 4.30
N ILE A 47 -5.81 -3.61 4.44
CA ILE A 47 -5.10 -3.44 5.71
C ILE A 47 -4.22 -2.18 5.69
N ALA A 48 -3.85 -1.71 4.49
CA ALA A 48 -3.14 -0.46 4.27
C ALA A 48 -3.79 0.71 5.04
N VAL A 49 -2.95 1.66 5.46
CA VAL A 49 -3.37 2.81 6.28
C VAL A 49 -2.69 4.05 5.73
N ASP A 50 -3.46 5.09 5.43
CA ASP A 50 -2.96 6.40 5.02
C ASP A 50 -1.87 6.92 5.98
N GLY A 51 -0.80 7.48 5.41
CA GLY A 51 0.36 8.01 6.15
C GLY A 51 1.38 6.96 6.61
N ASN A 52 1.16 5.66 6.41
CA ASN A 52 2.13 4.66 6.87
C ASN A 52 3.46 4.71 6.11
N VAL A 53 4.56 4.60 6.87
CA VAL A 53 5.92 4.32 6.40
C VAL A 53 6.31 2.84 6.53
N LEU A 54 7.45 2.46 5.94
CA LEU A 54 8.00 1.09 5.91
C LEU A 54 7.94 0.34 7.25
N SER A 55 8.30 1.00 8.36
CA SER A 55 8.31 0.40 9.70
C SER A 55 6.95 -0.10 10.17
N HIS A 56 5.84 0.46 9.66
CA HIS A 56 4.49 0.07 10.04
C HIS A 56 3.98 -1.20 9.32
N ILE A 57 4.71 -1.75 8.34
CA ILE A 57 4.32 -3.02 7.71
C ILE A 57 4.29 -4.16 8.73
N ALA A 58 5.18 -4.15 9.71
CA ALA A 58 5.20 -5.16 10.77
C ALA A 58 3.84 -5.23 11.48
N ASP A 59 3.27 -4.09 11.86
CA ASP A 59 1.96 -4.01 12.50
C ASP A 59 0.83 -4.45 11.56
N GLN A 60 0.89 -4.10 10.27
CA GLN A 60 -0.11 -4.54 9.29
C GLN A 60 -0.09 -6.06 9.07
N ILE A 61 1.09 -6.69 9.09
CA ILE A 61 1.22 -8.15 8.97
C ILE A 61 0.50 -8.86 10.14
N THR A 62 0.51 -8.29 11.34
CA THR A 62 -0.22 -8.87 12.49
C THR A 62 -1.74 -8.90 12.31
N ARG A 63 -2.27 -8.10 11.38
CA ARG A 63 -3.70 -7.98 11.06
C ARG A 63 -4.15 -8.86 9.90
N LEU A 64 -3.24 -9.68 9.34
CA LEU A 64 -3.59 -10.57 8.23
C LEU A 64 -4.69 -11.56 8.64
N PRO A 65 -5.75 -11.71 7.83
CA PRO A 65 -6.74 -12.74 8.09
C PRO A 65 -6.14 -14.13 7.83
N CYS A 66 -6.64 -15.14 8.54
CA CYS A 66 -6.15 -16.53 8.41
C CYS A 66 -6.38 -17.13 7.00
N ASP A 67 -7.26 -16.52 6.20
CA ASP A 67 -7.58 -16.93 4.84
C ASP A 67 -6.83 -16.12 3.76
N ALA A 68 -5.86 -15.29 4.15
CA ALA A 68 -5.02 -14.54 3.22
C ALA A 68 -4.29 -15.50 2.26
N THR A 69 -4.44 -15.28 0.95
CA THR A 69 -3.75 -16.12 -0.05
C THR A 69 -2.75 -15.35 -0.91
N HIS A 70 -2.99 -14.06 -1.17
CA HIS A 70 -2.07 -13.22 -1.95
C HIS A 70 -1.92 -11.87 -1.26
N LEU A 71 -0.68 -11.42 -1.08
CA LEU A 71 -0.36 -10.13 -0.46
C LEU A 71 0.20 -9.19 -1.51
N PHE A 72 -0.28 -7.95 -1.50
CA PHE A 72 0.24 -6.84 -2.30
C PHE A 72 0.67 -5.74 -1.35
N ILE A 73 1.90 -5.27 -1.51
CA ILE A 73 2.50 -4.25 -0.65
C ILE A 73 2.91 -3.06 -1.50
N SER A 74 2.35 -1.89 -1.19
CA SER A 74 2.77 -0.61 -1.77
C SER A 74 3.08 0.36 -0.62
N ILE A 75 4.36 0.55 -0.32
CA ILE A 75 4.80 1.43 0.77
C ILE A 75 6.18 1.99 0.50
N GLY A 76 6.48 3.12 1.15
CA GLY A 76 7.81 3.73 1.14
C GLY A 76 7.82 5.14 0.56
N ALA A 77 6.77 5.55 -0.14
CA ALA A 77 6.63 6.92 -0.62
C ALA A 77 6.65 7.92 0.55
N ASN A 78 5.97 7.62 1.66
CA ASN A 78 6.02 8.45 2.87
C ASN A 78 7.43 8.54 3.49
N ASN A 79 8.25 7.49 3.36
CA ASN A 79 9.66 7.58 3.75
C ASN A 79 10.41 8.52 2.82
N ALA A 80 10.28 8.33 1.51
CA ALA A 80 10.93 9.19 0.53
C ALA A 80 10.52 10.68 0.70
N LEU A 81 9.24 10.96 0.99
CA LEU A 81 8.75 12.30 1.30
C LEU A 81 9.51 12.94 2.47
N SER A 82 9.86 12.18 3.52
CA SER A 82 10.64 12.70 4.65
C SER A 82 12.07 13.09 4.26
N TYR A 83 12.64 12.46 3.23
CA TYR A 83 13.97 12.77 2.70
C TYR A 83 13.96 13.77 1.54
N MET A 84 12.79 14.26 1.10
CA MET A 84 12.71 15.17 -0.06
C MET A 84 13.51 16.46 0.10
N HIS A 85 13.74 16.92 1.34
CA HIS A 85 14.54 18.10 1.59
C HIS A 85 15.99 17.95 1.10
N HIS A 86 16.55 16.74 1.17
CA HIS A 86 17.90 16.43 0.67
C HIS A 86 18.04 16.58 -0.84
N LEU A 87 16.93 16.58 -1.60
CA LEU A 87 16.98 16.84 -3.04
C LEU A 87 17.46 18.27 -3.37
N ASN A 88 17.44 19.18 -2.40
CA ASN A 88 17.95 20.54 -2.56
C ASN A 88 19.36 20.73 -1.95
N ASP A 89 19.94 19.69 -1.34
CA ASP A 89 21.26 19.80 -0.75
C ASP A 89 22.34 19.92 -1.83
N PRO A 90 23.31 20.84 -1.70
CA PRO A 90 24.39 20.95 -2.64
C PRO A 90 25.32 19.74 -2.53
N VAL A 91 25.52 19.04 -3.65
CA VAL A 91 26.43 17.89 -3.77
C VAL A 91 27.42 18.10 -4.91
N ARG A 92 28.61 17.51 -4.82
CA ARG A 92 29.66 17.61 -5.84
C ARG A 92 29.42 16.68 -7.03
N ASN A 93 28.71 15.57 -6.81
CA ASN A 93 28.37 14.59 -7.83
C ASN A 93 27.19 13.70 -7.39
N VAL A 94 26.65 12.90 -8.32
CA VAL A 94 25.53 11.98 -8.07
C VAL A 94 25.86 10.92 -7.01
N GLY A 95 27.11 10.47 -6.93
CA GLY A 95 27.52 9.47 -5.92
C GLY A 95 27.41 9.99 -4.49
N GLU A 96 27.74 11.26 -4.27
CA GLU A 96 27.55 11.93 -2.97
C GLU A 96 26.07 12.07 -2.62
N ALA A 97 25.21 12.36 -3.60
CA ALA A 97 23.76 12.42 -3.39
C ALA A 97 23.18 11.09 -2.86
N LEU A 98 23.71 9.96 -3.30
CA LEU A 98 23.23 8.63 -2.87
C LEU A 98 23.66 8.26 -1.45
N LEU A 99 24.58 8.99 -0.82
CA LEU A 99 25.01 8.72 0.56
C LEU A 99 24.11 9.40 1.61
N VAL A 100 23.31 10.38 1.20
CA VAL A 100 22.42 11.17 2.07
C VAL A 100 20.95 10.83 1.90
N LEU A 101 20.63 9.90 1.00
CA LEU A 101 19.29 9.35 0.72
C LEU A 101 19.16 7.94 1.30
#